data_AF-A0A1I0WBM3-F1
#
_entry.id   AF-A0A1I0WBM3-F1
#
_cell.length_a   1.000
_cell.length_b   1.000
_cell.length_c   1.000
_cell.angle_alpha   90.00
_cell.angle_beta   90.00
_cell.angle_gamma   90.00
#
_symmetry.space_group_name_H-M   'P 1'
#
loop_
_entity.id
_entity.type
_entity.pdbx_description
1 polymer ?
#
loop_
_entity_poly.entity_id
_entity_poly.type
_entity_poly.pdbx_seq_one_letter_code
_entity_poly.pdbx_strand_id
1 'polypeptide(L)'
;MTTAMRVLSGMTKLVGGLLALVVLVYLAVNLTAMARGWQQRGELADAFADQATPLLPDLRERQAALGDIAGRQPDRARIEQVCAFDSDDSGWMVNNYRERCSLRTVTAWQVESADAGRALLPVVPPDHSVDAPGCAELGTLGRGTPRPGTDAQGQGVSLALAGRAPDSTCGGWASYGSKVRTVEGDDDPLSLDSTWVVVVEGSGDLIDEDIGCAHWSVLFCDNPFTDHAWADLG
;
A
#
# COMPACT_ATOMS: atom_id res chain seq x y z
N MET A 1 65.55 -13.12 -14.79
CA MET A 1 64.20 -12.77 -14.31
C MET A 1 63.73 -11.59 -15.14
N THR A 2 62.90 -11.90 -16.12
CA THR A 2 62.93 -11.34 -17.47
C THR A 2 61.86 -10.27 -17.67
N THR A 3 62.11 -9.32 -18.57
CA THR A 3 61.25 -8.19 -18.96
C THR A 3 59.75 -8.53 -19.06
N ALA A 4 59.41 -9.76 -19.44
CA ALA A 4 58.06 -10.31 -19.46
C ALA A 4 57.32 -10.21 -18.10
N MET A 5 57.99 -10.48 -16.96
CA MET A 5 57.37 -10.35 -15.63
C MET A 5 57.04 -8.89 -15.27
N ARG A 6 57.87 -7.93 -15.72
CA ARG A 6 57.62 -6.50 -15.48
C ARG A 6 56.45 -6.00 -16.32
N VAL A 7 56.35 -6.42 -17.57
CA VAL A 7 55.22 -6.11 -18.46
C VAL A 7 53.91 -6.70 -17.93
N LEU A 8 53.93 -7.97 -17.52
CA LEU A 8 52.76 -8.63 -16.94
C LEU A 8 52.28 -7.92 -15.66
N SER A 9 53.21 -7.58 -14.76
CA SER A 9 52.89 -6.83 -13.54
C SER A 9 52.31 -5.43 -13.84
N GLY A 10 52.83 -4.73 -14.85
CA GLY A 10 52.29 -3.45 -15.31
C GLY A 10 50.85 -3.58 -15.83
N MET A 11 50.59 -4.58 -16.67
CA MET A 11 49.24 -4.86 -17.19
C MET A 11 48.26 -5.23 -16.08
N THR A 12 48.64 -6.08 -15.12
CA THR A 12 47.78 -6.43 -13.99
C THR A 12 47.39 -5.20 -13.17
N LYS A 13 48.33 -4.28 -12.92
CA LYS A 13 48.04 -3.03 -12.20
C LYS A 13 47.09 -2.12 -12.97
N LEU A 14 47.27 -2.01 -14.29
CA LEU A 14 46.41 -1.18 -15.14
C LEU A 14 44.99 -1.75 -15.19
N VAL A 15 44.85 -3.05 -15.44
CA VAL A 15 43.54 -3.74 -15.45
C VAL A 15 42.88 -3.65 -14.06
N GLY A 16 43.64 -3.90 -13.00
CA GLY A 16 43.15 -3.77 -11.63
C GLY A 16 42.68 -2.35 -11.29
N GLY A 17 43.43 -1.33 -11.71
CA GLY A 17 43.04 0.07 -11.55
C GLY A 17 41.77 0.43 -12.31
N LEU A 18 41.62 -0.06 -13.55
CA LEU A 18 40.42 0.15 -14.35
C LEU A 18 39.19 -0.54 -13.74
N LEU A 19 39.33 -1.79 -13.30
CA LEU A 19 38.26 -2.52 -12.60
C LEU A 19 37.85 -1.79 -11.31
N ALA A 20 38.81 -1.34 -10.51
CA ALA A 20 38.53 -0.57 -9.30
C ALA A 20 37.77 0.74 -9.62
N LEU A 21 38.16 1.45 -10.68
CA LEU A 21 37.46 2.67 -11.10
C LEU A 21 36.02 2.38 -11.52
N VAL A 22 35.79 1.31 -12.30
CA VAL A 22 34.43 0.90 -12.71
C VAL A 22 33.56 0.59 -11.49
N VAL A 23 34.10 -0.16 -10.52
CA VAL A 23 33.39 -0.46 -9.26
C VAL A 23 33.09 0.81 -8.47
N LEU A 24 34.05 1.74 -8.34
CA LEU A 24 33.85 3.00 -7.63
C LEU A 24 32.77 3.88 -8.28
N VAL A 25 32.79 3.99 -9.62
CA VAL A 25 31.74 4.72 -10.36
C VAL A 25 30.38 4.07 -10.15
N TYR A 26 30.30 2.75 -10.23
CA TYR A 26 29.07 2.00 -9.98
C TYR A 26 28.52 2.25 -8.57
N LEU A 27 29.38 2.18 -7.54
CA LEU A 27 28.99 2.46 -6.15
C LEU A 27 28.52 3.91 -5.97
N ALA A 28 29.22 4.88 -6.57
CA ALA A 28 28.84 6.28 -6.49
C ALA A 28 27.46 6.54 -7.11
N VAL A 29 27.18 5.97 -8.28
CA VAL A 29 25.87 6.08 -8.94
C VAL A 29 24.77 5.47 -8.06
N ASN A 30 24.99 4.27 -7.51
CA ASN A 30 24.02 3.63 -6.62
C ASN A 30 23.77 4.41 -5.33
N LEU A 31 24.82 4.94 -4.69
CA LEU A 31 24.68 5.78 -3.50
C LEU A 31 23.89 7.07 -3.79
N THR A 32 24.11 7.70 -4.96
CA THR A 32 23.33 8.88 -5.35
C THR A 32 21.88 8.55 -5.65
N ALA A 33 21.59 7.40 -6.27
CA ALA A 33 20.23 6.94 -6.50
C ALA A 33 19.51 6.66 -5.17
N MET A 34 20.17 5.99 -4.23
CA MET A 34 19.65 5.72 -2.89
C MET A 34 19.36 7.01 -2.10
N ALA A 35 20.28 7.98 -2.13
CA ALA A 35 20.08 9.27 -1.47
C ALA A 35 18.90 10.05 -2.07
N ARG A 36 18.74 10.02 -3.40
CA ARG A 36 17.57 10.62 -4.07
C ARG A 36 16.28 9.89 -3.72
N GLY A 37 16.30 8.55 -3.65
CA GLY A 37 15.14 7.76 -3.22
C GLY A 37 14.68 8.13 -1.82
N TRP A 38 15.60 8.32 -0.87
CA TRP A 38 15.24 8.79 0.48
C TRP A 38 14.66 10.20 0.51
N GLN A 39 15.23 11.13 -0.26
CA GLN A 39 14.69 12.47 -0.37
C GLN A 39 13.29 12.46 -0.98
N GLN A 40 13.11 11.75 -2.11
CA GLN A 40 11.82 11.62 -2.79
C GLN A 40 10.77 10.96 -1.89
N ARG A 41 11.15 9.96 -1.09
CA ARG A 41 10.24 9.36 -0.10
C ARG A 41 9.73 10.39 0.91
N GLY A 42 10.61 11.26 1.43
CA GLY A 42 10.22 12.34 2.33
C GLY A 42 9.29 13.35 1.64
N GLU A 43 9.62 13.75 0.41
CA GLU A 43 8.78 14.65 -0.40
C GLU A 43 7.40 14.05 -0.68
N LEU A 44 7.30 12.74 -0.94
CA LEU A 44 6.02 12.05 -1.12
C LEU A 44 5.24 11.90 0.19
N ALA A 45 5.91 11.69 1.32
CA ALA A 45 5.26 11.64 2.62
C ALA A 45 4.66 13.01 2.99
N ASP A 46 5.41 14.09 2.74
CA ASP A 46 4.95 15.46 2.94
C ASP A 46 3.78 15.78 1.99
N ALA A 47 3.91 15.44 0.70
CA ALA A 47 2.85 15.63 -0.29
C ALA A 47 1.58 14.81 0.03
N PHE A 48 1.74 13.60 0.58
CA PHE A 48 0.61 12.83 1.08
C PHE A 48 -0.02 13.54 2.27
N ALA A 49 0.77 14.01 3.25
CA ALA A 49 0.26 14.72 4.42
C ALA A 49 -0.56 15.96 4.04
N ASP A 50 -0.03 16.77 3.12
CA ASP A 50 -0.69 17.97 2.60
C ASP A 50 -2.07 17.68 1.98
N GLN A 51 -2.20 16.52 1.31
CA GLN A 51 -3.47 16.08 0.71
C GLN A 51 -4.39 15.36 1.70
N ALA A 52 -3.83 14.60 2.64
CA ALA A 52 -4.55 13.74 3.57
C ALA A 52 -5.14 14.52 4.75
N THR A 53 -4.39 15.44 5.35
CA THR A 53 -4.80 16.19 6.54
C THR A 53 -6.14 16.94 6.35
N PRO A 54 -6.41 17.61 5.21
CA PRO A 54 -7.70 18.26 4.97
C PRO A 54 -8.88 17.29 4.85
N LEU A 55 -8.64 16.02 4.52
CA LEU A 55 -9.68 15.00 4.34
C LEU A 55 -10.11 14.36 5.66
N LEU A 56 -9.24 14.37 6.67
CA LEU A 56 -9.51 13.69 7.95
C LEU A 56 -10.83 14.11 8.62
N PRO A 57 -11.21 15.40 8.71
CA PRO A 57 -12.48 15.79 9.32
C PRO A 57 -13.70 15.17 8.62
N ASP A 58 -13.69 15.12 7.30
CA ASP A 58 -14.79 14.56 6.50
C ASP A 58 -14.84 13.03 6.62
N LEU A 59 -13.68 12.36 6.66
CA LEU A 59 -13.62 10.91 6.93
C LEU A 59 -14.16 10.56 8.32
N ARG A 60 -13.86 11.37 9.35
CA ARG A 60 -14.44 11.20 10.70
C ARG A 60 -15.95 11.38 10.69
N GLU A 61 -16.45 12.40 9.99
CA GLU A 61 -17.90 12.65 9.87
C GLU A 61 -18.61 11.49 9.18
N ARG A 62 -18.03 10.95 8.10
CA ARG A 62 -18.56 9.76 7.41
C ARG A 62 -18.56 8.52 8.31
N GLN A 63 -17.49 8.27 9.06
CA GLN A 63 -17.48 7.17 10.03
C GLN A 63 -18.53 7.33 11.13
N ALA A 64 -18.74 8.54 11.63
CA ALA A 64 -19.78 8.83 12.62
C ALA A 64 -21.19 8.61 12.04
N ALA A 65 -21.41 9.06 10.80
CA ALA A 65 -22.68 8.87 10.09
C ALA A 65 -23.02 7.39 9.89
N LEU A 66 -22.02 6.51 9.68
CA LEU A 66 -22.22 5.06 9.64
C LEU A 66 -22.74 4.51 10.98
N GLY A 67 -22.29 5.05 12.11
CA GLY A 67 -22.80 4.67 13.44
C GLY A 67 -24.26 5.07 13.64
N ASP A 68 -24.64 6.28 13.20
CA ASP A 68 -26.02 6.76 13.25
C ASP A 68 -26.94 5.93 12.34
N ILE A 69 -26.46 5.61 11.14
CA ILE A 69 -27.09 4.72 10.17
C ILE A 69 -27.34 3.33 10.75
N ALA A 70 -26.32 2.74 11.40
CA ALA A 70 -26.41 1.42 12.01
C ALA A 70 -27.29 1.40 13.27
N GLY A 71 -27.71 2.58 13.76
CA GLY A 71 -28.44 2.73 15.03
C GLY A 71 -27.59 2.38 16.25
N ARG A 72 -26.26 2.23 16.09
CA ARG A 72 -25.31 1.97 17.16
C ARG A 72 -23.89 2.37 16.75
N GLN A 73 -23.11 2.83 17.73
CA GLN A 73 -21.70 3.13 17.54
C GLN A 73 -20.90 1.87 17.15
N PRO A 74 -19.89 2.02 16.28
CA PRO A 74 -18.99 0.92 15.94
C PRO A 74 -18.17 0.50 17.16
N ASP A 75 -17.87 -0.80 17.25
CA ASP A 75 -17.01 -1.30 18.33
C ASP A 75 -15.53 -1.05 18.01
N ARG A 76 -15.18 -0.91 16.72
CA ARG A 76 -13.86 -0.45 16.26
C ARG A 76 -14.03 0.54 15.11
N ALA A 77 -13.34 1.67 15.17
CA ALA A 77 -13.28 2.64 14.09
C ALA A 77 -11.87 3.22 14.00
N ARG A 78 -11.33 3.27 12.79
CA ARG A 78 -9.99 3.80 12.53
C ARG A 78 -9.86 4.33 11.11
N ILE A 79 -8.89 5.20 10.91
CA ILE A 79 -8.45 5.69 9.60
C ILE A 79 -7.05 5.13 9.38
N GLU A 80 -6.82 4.55 8.21
CA GLU A 80 -5.57 3.92 7.83
C GLU A 80 -4.98 4.62 6.61
N GLN A 81 -3.65 4.82 6.61
CA GLN A 81 -2.88 5.05 5.39
C GLN A 81 -2.54 3.69 4.79
N VAL A 82 -2.88 3.51 3.52
CA VAL A 82 -2.54 2.31 2.75
C VAL A 82 -1.58 2.73 1.65
N CYS A 83 -0.42 2.10 1.61
CA CYS A 83 0.56 2.31 0.54
C CYS A 83 0.89 0.99 -0.15
N ALA A 84 1.10 1.03 -1.46
CA ALA A 84 1.47 -0.12 -2.27
C ALA A 84 2.56 0.28 -3.27
N PHE A 85 3.52 -0.62 -3.45
CA PHE A 85 4.47 -0.52 -4.54
C PHE A 85 3.97 -1.37 -5.69
N ASP A 86 3.61 -0.70 -6.79
CA ASP A 86 3.41 -1.37 -8.06
C ASP A 86 4.67 -1.26 -8.91
N SER A 87 4.73 -2.07 -9.96
CA SER A 87 5.78 -2.02 -10.96
C SER A 87 5.19 -2.01 -12.37
N ASP A 88 5.71 -1.18 -13.26
CA ASP A 88 5.39 -1.32 -14.68
C ASP A 88 6.40 -2.31 -15.30
N ASP A 89 5.89 -3.50 -15.64
CA ASP A 89 6.71 -4.62 -16.09
C ASP A 89 6.70 -4.78 -17.63
N SER A 90 7.86 -5.09 -18.20
CA SER A 90 8.04 -5.50 -19.60
C SER A 90 8.41 -6.98 -19.67
N GLY A 91 7.41 -7.86 -19.59
CA GLY A 91 7.61 -9.31 -19.56
C GLY A 91 8.07 -9.80 -18.19
N TRP A 92 9.35 -10.12 -18.03
CA TRP A 92 9.95 -10.51 -16.74
C TRP A 92 10.82 -9.41 -16.11
N MET A 93 10.95 -8.27 -16.80
CA MET A 93 11.77 -7.15 -16.36
C MET A 93 10.88 -6.06 -15.77
N VAL A 94 11.22 -5.59 -14.57
CA VAL A 94 10.64 -4.38 -13.99
C VAL A 94 11.29 -3.17 -14.66
N ASN A 95 10.49 -2.22 -15.17
CA ASN A 95 11.03 -0.99 -15.76
C ASN A 95 11.15 0.12 -14.71
N ASN A 96 10.13 0.29 -13.88
CA ASN A 96 10.00 1.31 -12.85
C ASN A 96 9.10 0.78 -11.72
N TYR A 97 9.19 1.42 -10.56
CA TYR A 97 8.27 1.25 -9.46
C TYR A 97 7.41 2.49 -9.31
N ARG A 98 6.22 2.28 -8.75
CA ARG A 98 5.24 3.31 -8.49
C ARG A 98 4.76 3.18 -7.06
N GLU A 99 4.80 4.28 -6.32
CA GLU A 99 4.22 4.34 -4.98
C GLU A 99 2.80 4.87 -5.11
N ARG A 100 1.84 4.09 -4.63
CA ARG A 100 0.45 4.51 -4.52
C ARG A 100 0.06 4.56 -3.05
N CYS A 101 -0.40 5.70 -2.58
CA CYS A 101 -0.89 5.84 -1.21
C CYS A 101 -2.30 6.44 -1.19
N SER A 102 -3.15 5.92 -0.32
CA SER A 102 -4.50 6.39 -0.08
C SER A 102 -4.82 6.43 1.42
N LEU A 103 -5.90 7.13 1.77
CA LEU A 103 -6.57 6.94 3.06
C LEU A 103 -7.71 5.95 2.89
N ARG A 104 -7.99 5.18 3.93
CA ARG A 104 -9.26 4.47 4.06
C ARG A 104 -9.78 4.52 5.47
N THR A 105 -11.10 4.56 5.61
CA THR A 105 -11.77 4.34 6.89
C THR A 105 -12.02 2.84 7.06
N VAL A 106 -11.92 2.35 8.30
CA VAL A 106 -12.35 1.00 8.67
C VAL A 106 -13.27 1.12 9.87
N THR A 107 -14.51 0.68 9.70
CA THR A 107 -15.55 0.73 10.72
C THR A 107 -16.11 -0.67 10.92
N ALA A 108 -16.09 -1.18 12.16
CA ALA A 108 -16.47 -2.55 12.46
C ALA A 108 -17.45 -2.66 13.63
N TRP A 109 -18.42 -3.54 13.46
CA TRP A 109 -19.41 -3.92 14.47
C TRP A 109 -19.34 -5.42 14.72
N GLN A 110 -19.10 -5.80 15.97
CA GLN A 110 -19.28 -7.16 16.43
C GLN A 110 -20.78 -7.52 16.36
N VAL A 111 -21.08 -8.68 15.82
CA VAL A 111 -22.45 -9.19 15.69
C VAL A 111 -22.54 -10.61 16.22
N GLU A 112 -23.72 -10.99 16.69
CA GLU A 112 -23.95 -12.32 17.24
C GLU A 112 -23.99 -13.41 16.15
N SER A 113 -24.33 -13.02 14.91
CA SER A 113 -24.48 -13.94 13.78
C SER A 113 -24.37 -13.22 12.43
N ALA A 114 -24.19 -14.00 11.37
CA ALA A 114 -24.24 -13.50 9.99
C ALA A 114 -25.60 -12.88 9.62
N ASP A 115 -26.71 -13.40 10.17
CA ASP A 115 -28.06 -12.86 9.95
C ASP A 115 -28.21 -11.47 10.58
N ALA A 116 -27.71 -11.31 11.81
CA ALA A 116 -27.66 -10.00 12.47
C ALA A 116 -26.77 -9.01 11.69
N GLY A 117 -25.64 -9.49 11.15
CA GLY A 117 -24.81 -8.70 10.26
C GLY A 117 -25.52 -8.24 8.99
N ARG A 118 -26.30 -9.12 8.34
CA ARG A 118 -27.12 -8.78 7.16
C ARG A 118 -28.21 -7.76 7.46
N ALA A 119 -28.76 -7.75 8.67
CA ALA A 119 -29.77 -6.77 9.08
C ALA A 119 -29.21 -5.35 9.26
N LEU A 120 -27.89 -5.20 9.46
CA LEU A 120 -27.22 -3.89 9.55
C LEU A 120 -26.96 -3.24 8.17
N LEU A 121 -27.13 -3.99 7.07
CA LEU A 121 -26.76 -3.59 5.71
C LEU A 121 -27.70 -2.65 4.92
N PRO A 122 -29.02 -2.52 5.19
CA PRO A 122 -29.96 -1.81 4.30
C PRO A 122 -29.76 -0.30 4.08
N VAL A 123 -28.66 0.30 4.55
CA VAL A 123 -28.51 1.77 4.65
C VAL A 123 -27.23 2.30 3.98
N VAL A 124 -26.37 1.43 3.43
CA VAL A 124 -25.11 1.85 2.77
C VAL A 124 -25.35 2.04 1.26
N PRO A 125 -25.09 3.24 0.68
CA PRO A 125 -25.21 3.48 -0.76
C PRO A 125 -24.27 2.57 -1.57
N PRO A 126 -24.66 2.15 -2.78
CA PRO A 126 -23.86 1.22 -3.59
C PRO A 126 -22.69 1.99 -4.22
N ASP A 127 -21.45 1.51 -4.02
CA ASP A 127 -20.43 1.40 -5.06
C ASP A 127 -19.15 0.73 -4.49
N HIS A 128 -18.60 -0.24 -5.25
CA HIS A 128 -17.28 -0.92 -5.13
C HIS A 128 -17.19 -2.30 -4.43
N SER A 129 -16.15 -3.07 -4.80
CA SER A 129 -15.96 -4.52 -4.53
C SER A 129 -14.74 -4.83 -3.65
N VAL A 130 -14.85 -5.86 -2.80
CA VAL A 130 -13.72 -6.45 -2.05
C VAL A 130 -13.28 -7.75 -2.71
N ASP A 131 -12.00 -7.88 -3.02
CA ASP A 131 -11.36 -9.15 -3.36
C ASP A 131 -10.45 -9.56 -2.19
N ALA A 132 -11.05 -10.04 -1.09
CA ALA A 132 -10.35 -10.51 0.11
C ALA A 132 -10.51 -12.03 0.23
N PRO A 133 -9.50 -12.82 -0.15
CA PRO A 133 -9.58 -14.28 -0.05
C PRO A 133 -9.75 -14.73 1.40
N GLY A 134 -10.82 -15.51 1.65
CA GLY A 134 -11.12 -16.07 2.97
C GLY A 134 -12.31 -15.43 3.70
N CYS A 135 -12.84 -14.30 3.19
CA CYS A 135 -14.06 -13.72 3.74
C CYS A 135 -15.30 -14.07 2.92
N ALA A 136 -16.37 -14.44 3.63
CA ALA A 136 -17.68 -14.57 3.01
C ALA A 136 -18.21 -13.16 2.76
N GLU A 137 -18.08 -12.69 1.52
CA GLU A 137 -18.75 -11.49 1.05
C GLU A 137 -20.26 -11.66 1.28
N LEU A 138 -20.88 -10.78 2.07
CA LEU A 138 -22.33 -10.81 2.31
C LEU A 138 -23.12 -10.28 1.11
N GLY A 139 -22.44 -9.69 0.13
CA GLY A 139 -22.96 -9.29 -1.17
C GLY A 139 -22.11 -8.21 -1.82
N THR A 140 -22.00 -8.26 -3.14
CA THR A 140 -21.45 -7.17 -3.97
C THR A 140 -22.61 -6.26 -4.35
N LEU A 141 -22.58 -5.01 -3.92
CA LEU A 141 -23.54 -4.03 -4.41
C LEU A 141 -23.01 -3.45 -5.73
N GLY A 142 -23.26 -4.17 -6.83
CA GLY A 142 -23.20 -3.63 -8.20
C GLY A 142 -21.93 -3.95 -8.99
N ARG A 143 -22.11 -4.62 -10.14
CA ARG A 143 -21.05 -4.95 -11.10
C ARG A 143 -20.82 -3.75 -12.03
N GLY A 144 -20.00 -2.78 -11.62
CA GLY A 144 -19.31 -1.92 -12.58
C GLY A 144 -18.26 -2.77 -13.29
N THR A 145 -18.42 -3.05 -14.58
CA THR A 145 -17.36 -3.72 -15.35
C THR A 145 -16.07 -2.91 -15.23
N PRO A 146 -14.94 -3.49 -14.76
CA PRO A 146 -13.67 -2.79 -14.77
C PRO A 146 -13.35 -2.42 -16.21
N ARG A 147 -13.26 -1.12 -16.48
CA ARG A 147 -12.87 -0.60 -17.79
C ARG A 147 -11.34 -0.60 -17.82
N PRO A 148 -10.69 -1.35 -18.72
CA PRO A 148 -9.24 -1.31 -18.83
C PRO A 148 -8.80 0.08 -19.29
N GLY A 149 -7.98 0.75 -18.47
CA GLY A 149 -7.30 2.00 -18.83
C GLY A 149 -8.04 3.31 -18.50
N THR A 150 -8.82 3.37 -17.42
CA THR A 150 -9.33 4.66 -16.91
C THR A 150 -9.03 4.85 -15.44
N ASP A 151 -8.36 5.98 -15.16
CA ASP A 151 -7.92 6.56 -13.90
C ASP A 151 -9.10 7.02 -13.02
N ALA A 152 -10.10 6.15 -12.85
CA ALA A 152 -11.26 6.42 -12.03
C ALA A 152 -10.91 6.19 -10.56
N GLN A 153 -10.40 7.25 -9.93
CA GLN A 153 -10.39 7.43 -8.47
C GLN A 153 -11.84 7.45 -7.96
N GLY A 154 -12.42 6.27 -7.78
CA GLY A 154 -13.72 6.09 -7.15
C GLY A 154 -13.54 5.83 -5.67
N GLN A 155 -14.21 6.62 -4.82
CA GLN A 155 -14.35 6.29 -3.40
C GLN A 155 -15.14 4.99 -3.28
N GLY A 156 -14.45 3.93 -2.87
CA GLY A 156 -15.04 2.61 -2.77
C GLY A 156 -15.49 2.26 -1.37
N VAL A 157 -16.78 1.96 -1.21
CA VAL A 157 -17.32 1.37 0.01
C VAL A 157 -17.33 -0.13 -0.14
N SER A 158 -16.59 -0.78 0.74
CA SER A 158 -16.30 -2.19 0.73
C SER A 158 -16.86 -2.81 2.00
N LEU A 159 -17.73 -3.80 1.85
CA LEU A 159 -18.39 -4.47 2.96
C LEU A 159 -17.97 -5.94 3.01
N ALA A 160 -17.47 -6.40 4.15
CA ALA A 160 -17.26 -7.82 4.37
C ALA A 160 -17.80 -8.28 5.73
N LEU A 161 -18.18 -9.55 5.80
CA LEU A 161 -18.41 -10.25 7.06
C LEU A 161 -17.18 -11.10 7.36
N ALA A 162 -16.51 -10.76 8.46
CA ALA A 162 -15.54 -11.67 9.05
C ALA A 162 -16.30 -12.62 9.96
N GLY A 163 -16.51 -13.85 9.50
CA GLY A 163 -17.06 -14.93 10.34
C GLY A 163 -16.04 -15.39 11.38
N ARG A 164 -16.52 -16.13 12.39
CA ARG A 164 -15.67 -16.91 13.31
C ARG A 164 -14.97 -18.01 12.48
N ALA A 165 -13.81 -17.68 11.92
CA ALA A 165 -13.03 -18.61 11.11
C ALA A 165 -12.02 -19.35 12.01
N PRO A 166 -11.89 -20.69 11.89
CA PRO A 166 -10.77 -21.41 12.51
C PRO A 166 -9.41 -21.00 11.91
N ASP A 167 -9.42 -20.34 10.74
CA ASP A 167 -8.25 -20.02 9.95
C ASP A 167 -8.25 -18.50 9.65
N SER A 168 -7.25 -17.78 10.17
CA SER A 168 -7.14 -16.34 10.45
C SER A 168 -7.20 -15.33 9.27
N THR A 169 -7.75 -15.69 8.12
CA THR A 169 -7.57 -14.91 6.88
C THR A 169 -8.41 -13.64 6.78
N CYS A 170 -9.55 -13.55 7.47
CA CYS A 170 -10.31 -12.30 7.55
C CYS A 170 -9.70 -11.23 8.47
N GLY A 171 -8.60 -11.52 9.18
CA GLY A 171 -7.86 -10.51 9.95
C GLY A 171 -6.81 -9.78 9.09
N GLY A 172 -6.41 -10.35 7.96
CA GLY A 172 -5.40 -9.80 7.06
C GLY A 172 -6.02 -8.92 5.98
N TRP A 173 -6.60 -7.78 6.33
CA TRP A 173 -7.11 -6.78 5.37
C TRP A 173 -5.98 -5.99 4.69
N ALA A 174 -4.87 -6.65 4.39
CA ALA A 174 -3.81 -6.12 3.54
C ALA A 174 -4.02 -6.73 2.15
N SER A 175 -4.30 -5.90 1.14
CA SER A 175 -4.20 -6.35 -0.24
C SER A 175 -2.79 -6.91 -0.46
N TYR A 176 -2.68 -8.03 -1.19
CA TYR A 176 -1.38 -8.59 -1.52
C TYR A 176 -0.46 -7.50 -2.08
N GLY A 177 0.64 -7.20 -1.39
CA GLY A 177 1.61 -6.17 -1.80
C GLY A 177 1.44 -4.79 -1.17
N SER A 178 0.33 -4.49 -0.48
CA SER A 178 0.19 -3.24 0.27
C SER A 178 0.68 -3.37 1.71
N LYS A 179 1.11 -2.23 2.26
CA LYS A 179 1.31 -2.02 3.68
C LYS A 179 0.26 -1.05 4.20
N VAL A 180 -0.05 -1.18 5.48
CA VAL A 180 -1.09 -0.42 6.14
C VAL A 180 -0.54 0.12 7.45
N ARG A 181 -0.89 1.36 7.78
CA ARG A 181 -0.62 2.00 9.07
C ARG A 181 -1.88 2.71 9.54
N THR A 182 -2.26 2.50 10.80
CA THR A 182 -3.31 3.31 11.44
C THR A 182 -2.80 4.72 11.66
N VAL A 183 -3.51 5.71 11.13
CA VAL A 183 -3.21 7.14 11.32
C VAL A 183 -4.06 7.74 12.43
N GLU A 184 -5.27 7.22 12.65
CA GLU A 184 -6.17 7.65 13.72
C GLU A 184 -7.10 6.52 14.14
N GLY A 185 -7.48 6.50 15.42
CA GLY A 185 -8.45 5.55 15.97
C GLY A 185 -7.78 4.34 16.62
N ASP A 186 -8.55 3.25 16.70
CA ASP A 186 -8.19 2.05 17.45
C ASP A 186 -7.45 1.03 16.59
N ASP A 187 -6.19 0.77 16.91
CA ASP A 187 -5.31 -0.17 16.18
C ASP A 187 -5.43 -1.62 16.68
N ASP A 188 -6.33 -1.91 17.62
CA ASP A 188 -6.54 -3.28 18.08
C ASP A 188 -7.04 -4.18 16.94
N PRO A 189 -6.45 -5.37 16.77
CA PRO A 189 -6.94 -6.32 15.78
C PRO A 189 -8.37 -6.78 16.12
N LEU A 190 -9.15 -7.06 15.07
CA LEU A 190 -10.47 -7.67 15.24
C LEU A 190 -10.31 -9.09 15.82
N SER A 191 -11.05 -9.39 16.89
CA SER A 191 -11.02 -10.72 17.50
C SER A 191 -11.52 -11.78 16.51
N LEU A 192 -10.72 -12.84 16.31
CA LEU A 192 -11.07 -13.97 15.45
C LEU A 192 -12.17 -14.86 16.03
N ASP A 193 -12.41 -14.77 17.35
CA ASP A 193 -13.45 -15.55 18.05
C ASP A 193 -14.84 -14.92 17.91
N SER A 194 -14.96 -13.83 17.17
CA SER A 194 -16.17 -13.03 17.03
C SER A 194 -16.60 -12.91 15.57
N THR A 195 -17.88 -12.62 15.34
CA THR A 195 -18.36 -12.27 14.00
C THR A 195 -18.39 -10.75 13.88
N TRP A 196 -17.91 -10.21 12.77
CA TRP A 196 -17.83 -8.78 12.53
C TRP A 196 -18.44 -8.41 11.20
N VAL A 197 -19.21 -7.31 11.19
CA VAL A 197 -19.49 -6.54 9.99
C VAL A 197 -18.43 -5.47 9.88
N VAL A 198 -17.73 -5.40 8.75
CA VAL A 198 -16.69 -4.42 8.50
C VAL A 198 -17.03 -3.64 7.25
N VAL A 199 -17.06 -2.31 7.38
CA VAL A 199 -17.18 -1.35 6.29
C VAL A 199 -15.83 -0.66 6.12
N VAL A 200 -15.34 -0.62 4.89
CA VAL A 200 -14.10 0.04 4.52
C VAL A 200 -14.40 1.06 3.43
N GLU A 201 -14.05 2.33 3.62
CA GLU A 201 -14.25 3.37 2.60
C GLU A 201 -12.91 3.97 2.20
N GLY A 202 -12.53 3.85 0.93
CA GLY A 202 -11.29 4.44 0.40
C GLY A 202 -11.47 5.89 -0.05
N SER A 203 -10.45 6.73 0.09
CA SER A 203 -10.41 8.09 -0.45
C SER A 203 -10.13 8.13 -1.97
N GLY A 204 -9.74 7.00 -2.57
CA GLY A 204 -9.00 6.97 -3.82
C GLY A 204 -7.50 7.24 -3.57
N ASP A 205 -6.68 7.00 -4.60
CA ASP A 205 -5.24 7.24 -4.53
C ASP A 205 -4.96 8.75 -4.40
N LEU A 206 -4.33 9.14 -3.29
CA LEU A 206 -3.88 10.51 -3.00
C LEU A 206 -2.47 10.75 -3.57
N ILE A 207 -1.69 9.69 -3.63
CA ILE A 207 -0.39 9.65 -4.30
C ILE A 207 -0.46 8.49 -5.29
N ASP A 208 -0.03 8.77 -6.53
CA ASP A 208 0.21 7.78 -7.57
C ASP A 208 1.40 8.29 -8.39
N GLU A 209 2.60 7.95 -7.93
CA GLU A 209 3.84 8.57 -8.42
C GLU A 209 4.86 7.53 -8.86
N ASP A 210 5.46 7.76 -10.03
CA ASP A 210 6.61 6.99 -10.51
C ASP A 210 7.83 7.33 -9.66
N ILE A 211 8.26 6.37 -8.85
CA ILE A 211 9.44 6.53 -7.97
C ILE A 211 10.73 6.07 -8.66
N GLY A 212 10.64 5.66 -9.92
CA GLY A 212 11.73 5.13 -10.71
C GLY A 212 12.21 3.81 -10.14
N CYS A 213 13.50 3.52 -10.31
CA CYS A 213 14.07 2.27 -9.86
C CYS A 213 15.57 2.35 -9.56
N ALA A 214 16.04 1.50 -8.64
CA ALA A 214 17.44 1.36 -8.29
C ALA A 214 18.08 0.24 -9.11
N HIS A 215 18.79 0.61 -10.18
CA HIS A 215 19.47 -0.36 -11.05
C HIS A 215 20.70 -0.99 -10.36
N TRP A 216 20.60 -2.26 -9.98
CA TRP A 216 21.77 -3.06 -9.59
C TRP A 216 22.37 -3.85 -10.77
N SER A 217 21.68 -3.88 -11.91
CA SER A 217 22.24 -4.33 -13.18
C SER A 217 21.66 -3.55 -14.36
N VAL A 218 22.16 -3.81 -15.57
CA VAL A 218 21.65 -3.21 -16.81
C VAL A 218 20.20 -3.59 -17.09
N LEU A 219 19.72 -4.73 -16.57
CA LEU A 219 18.41 -5.30 -16.90
C LEU A 219 17.47 -5.41 -15.69
N PHE A 220 18.01 -5.30 -14.47
CA PHE A 220 17.27 -5.50 -13.23
C PHE A 220 17.36 -4.24 -12.39
N CYS A 221 16.21 -3.87 -11.83
CA CYS A 221 16.10 -2.80 -10.87
C CYS A 221 15.30 -3.27 -9.66
N ASP A 222 15.64 -2.73 -8.51
CA ASP A 222 14.88 -2.90 -7.28
C ASP A 222 14.10 -1.63 -6.95
N ASN A 223 13.15 -1.77 -6.03
CA ASN A 223 12.44 -0.63 -5.45
C ASN A 223 13.46 0.34 -4.82
N PRO A 224 13.47 1.62 -5.22
CA PRO A 224 14.42 2.59 -4.68
C PRO A 224 14.11 2.94 -3.22
N PHE A 225 12.92 2.60 -2.73
CA PHE A 225 12.49 2.79 -1.36
C PHE A 225 12.64 1.49 -0.57
N THR A 226 13.24 1.59 0.62
CA THR A 226 13.28 0.46 1.56
C THR A 226 11.97 0.28 2.31
N ASP A 227 11.08 1.28 2.27
CA ASP A 227 9.81 1.35 2.99
C ASP A 227 8.95 2.50 2.40
N HIS A 228 7.64 2.50 2.65
CA HIS A 228 6.67 3.40 2.02
C HIS A 228 6.76 4.86 2.49
N ALA A 229 6.15 5.76 1.72
CA ALA A 229 6.02 7.18 2.02
C ALA A 229 5.00 7.45 3.15
N TRP A 230 5.28 6.93 4.35
CA TRP A 230 4.46 7.14 5.53
C TRP A 230 4.44 8.60 5.96
N ALA A 231 3.24 9.16 6.04
CA ALA A 231 3.05 10.52 6.51
C ALA A 231 2.71 10.54 8.00
N ASP A 232 3.17 11.56 8.70
CA ASP A 232 2.73 11.84 10.07
C ASP A 232 1.61 12.88 10.04
N LEU A 233 0.38 12.41 10.26
CA LEU A 233 -0.83 13.22 10.10
C LEU A 233 -1.28 13.97 11.37
N GLY A 234 -0.50 13.87 12.46
CA GLY A 234 -0.76 14.56 13.73
C GLY A 234 -1.47 13.70 14.77
#